data_AF-A0A4Q5J479-F1
#
_entry.id   AF-A0A4Q5J479-F1
#
_cell.length_a   1.000
_cell.length_b   1.000
_cell.length_c   1.000
_cell.angle_alpha   90.00
_cell.angle_beta   90.00
_cell.angle_gamma   90.00
#
_symmetry.space_group_name_H-M   'P 1'
#
loop_
_entity.id
_entity.type
_entity.pdbx_description
1 polymer ?
#
loop_
_entity_poly.entity_id
_entity_poly.type
_entity_poly.pdbx_seq_one_letter_code
_entity_poly.pdbx_strand_id
1 'polypeptide(L)'
;MGDQSDQARLAALLRLMALEDIGLSERQEIDRLRRFRLPWSAGTATTALDVARCRSDFNDLHVGIALGAAHRVCSAGEADAALVDALAATRDWLDTVAVHRWRVPDMQARVRRVLVAASPPALLDLSLVRDGDGWGARARDLARELPADAVAPVVRLVGDLGSKRPSKTWHAAMADAVHPEPARALVVGWLRRASDADRALPGRLFCPGNDDLVRASVFAAQHVDDDRLPFLLGALARRGAATSGLPGATEALALKVATAAIDVLGARDASADRAELQALLEDLTRRDLVARVGLLLGETDASERRNELLRRAKASDVRRKADAAPRRRRAAVEQEVRRLVAPVAREHGFAGSGTLLRRRHLDRLDLLAIGIHDGRPRLTFGTRFAAAHPPDEPRHVPMDRTRDVHLDVRLVDDFVTEGRDGLLAMADRVTEVVVPFLDDLGSYPVVRDHLLHGSRLTGEVLDLTSPGSPQADGVLGLLALDARDTETAVAALERRVGFVEERDPDAAELAFWRDCLARALR
;
A
#
# COMPACT_ATOMS: atom_id res chain seq x y z
N MET A 1 -47.54 3.89 9.72
CA MET A 1 -46.94 4.28 8.43
C MET A 1 -45.40 4.20 8.39
N GLY A 2 -44.68 4.02 9.51
CA GLY A 2 -43.20 3.84 9.48
C GLY A 2 -42.71 2.44 9.04
N ASP A 3 -43.47 1.40 9.40
CA ASP A 3 -43.02 0.00 9.32
C ASP A 3 -42.82 -0.55 7.88
N GLN A 4 -43.69 -0.17 6.94
CA GLN A 4 -43.57 -0.58 5.52
C GLN A 4 -42.38 0.08 4.79
N SER A 5 -42.01 1.30 5.18
CA SER A 5 -40.84 1.99 4.59
C SER A 5 -39.54 1.34 5.05
N ASP A 6 -39.49 0.84 6.28
CA ASP A 6 -38.28 0.25 6.85
C ASP A 6 -38.07 -1.18 6.36
N GLN A 7 -39.15 -1.97 6.18
CA GLN A 7 -39.09 -3.26 5.49
C GLN A 7 -38.65 -3.14 4.02
N ALA A 8 -39.13 -2.13 3.29
CA ALA A 8 -38.70 -1.90 1.91
C ALA A 8 -37.21 -1.52 1.80
N ARG A 9 -36.70 -0.72 2.74
CA ARG A 9 -35.27 -0.35 2.81
C ARG A 9 -34.37 -1.52 3.22
N LEU A 10 -34.84 -2.35 4.14
CA LEU A 10 -34.17 -3.59 4.53
C LEU A 10 -34.12 -4.59 3.36
N ALA A 11 -35.24 -4.77 2.64
CA ALA A 11 -35.29 -5.61 1.45
C ALA A 11 -34.37 -5.11 0.33
N ALA A 12 -34.29 -3.79 0.13
CA ALA A 12 -33.36 -3.18 -0.82
C ALA A 12 -31.90 -3.39 -0.40
N LEU A 13 -31.58 -3.27 0.89
CA LEU A 13 -30.23 -3.53 1.40
C LEU A 13 -29.86 -5.01 1.26
N LEU A 14 -30.75 -5.95 1.63
CA LEU A 14 -30.50 -7.38 1.46
C LEU A 14 -30.34 -7.76 -0.01
N ARG A 15 -31.09 -7.12 -0.93
CA ARG A 15 -30.88 -7.27 -2.38
C ARG A 15 -29.51 -6.73 -2.82
N LEU A 16 -29.11 -5.54 -2.36
CA LEU A 16 -27.80 -4.95 -2.68
C LEU A 16 -26.63 -5.79 -2.15
N MET A 17 -26.78 -6.43 -0.98
CA MET A 17 -25.76 -7.34 -0.45
C MET A 17 -25.72 -8.70 -1.17
N ALA A 18 -26.80 -9.08 -1.86
CA ALA A 18 -26.94 -10.34 -2.58
C ALA A 18 -26.52 -10.26 -4.06
N LEU A 19 -26.19 -9.08 -4.60
CA LEU A 19 -25.76 -8.93 -5.99
C LEU A 19 -24.28 -9.36 -6.15
N GLU A 20 -24.02 -10.20 -7.15
CA GLU A 20 -22.71 -10.87 -7.35
C GLU A 20 -21.70 -10.04 -8.17
N ASP A 21 -22.08 -8.89 -8.74
CA ASP A 21 -21.23 -8.10 -9.66
C ASP A 21 -21.34 -6.59 -9.40
N ILE A 22 -20.23 -5.87 -9.21
CA ILE A 22 -20.24 -4.48 -8.71
C ILE A 22 -19.85 -3.49 -9.80
N GLY A 23 -20.87 -2.82 -10.36
CA GLY A 23 -20.71 -1.67 -11.25
C GLY A 23 -20.51 -0.33 -10.51
N LEU A 24 -20.08 0.71 -11.23
CA LEU A 24 -19.82 2.06 -10.71
C LEU A 24 -21.08 2.77 -10.13
N SER A 25 -22.29 2.44 -10.58
CA SER A 25 -23.54 3.07 -10.11
C SER A 25 -23.92 2.66 -8.68
N GLU A 26 -23.54 1.47 -8.23
CA GLU A 26 -23.85 0.96 -6.89
C GLU A 26 -22.92 1.46 -5.80
N ARG A 27 -21.68 1.87 -6.11
CA ARG A 27 -20.81 2.53 -5.11
C ARG A 27 -21.45 3.80 -4.55
N GLN A 28 -22.20 4.53 -5.38
CA GLN A 28 -22.97 5.70 -4.96
C GLN A 28 -24.17 5.31 -4.07
N GLU A 29 -24.79 4.16 -4.33
CA GLU A 29 -25.88 3.62 -3.50
C GLU A 29 -25.37 3.06 -2.16
N ILE A 30 -24.23 2.37 -2.15
CA ILE A 30 -23.51 1.93 -0.95
C ILE A 30 -23.10 3.15 -0.10
N ASP A 31 -22.59 4.21 -0.73
CA ASP A 31 -22.25 5.44 -0.02
C ASP A 31 -23.49 6.20 0.48
N ARG A 32 -24.64 6.05 -0.18
CA ARG A 32 -25.94 6.52 0.35
C ARG A 32 -26.37 5.67 1.54
N LEU A 33 -26.31 4.34 1.48
CA LEU A 33 -26.65 3.43 2.57
C LEU A 33 -25.78 3.62 3.82
N ARG A 34 -24.48 3.90 3.63
CA ARG A 34 -23.56 4.30 4.71
C ARG A 34 -24.03 5.59 5.42
N ARG A 35 -24.67 6.51 4.69
CA ARG A 35 -25.18 7.79 5.19
C ARG A 35 -26.60 7.70 5.75
N PHE A 36 -27.42 6.74 5.32
CA PHE A 36 -28.75 6.55 5.86
C PHE A 36 -28.72 5.91 7.26
N ARG A 37 -29.47 6.49 8.20
CA ARG A 37 -29.80 5.85 9.47
C ARG A 37 -30.88 4.80 9.21
N LEU A 38 -30.48 3.62 8.74
CA LEU A 38 -31.36 2.46 8.73
C LEU A 38 -31.66 2.03 10.18
N PRO A 39 -32.92 1.70 10.51
CA PRO A 39 -33.26 1.11 11.79
C PRO A 39 -32.76 -0.34 11.79
N TRP A 40 -31.58 -0.55 12.37
CA TRP A 40 -31.03 -1.89 12.54
C TRP A 40 -31.62 -2.53 13.79
N SER A 41 -32.15 -3.74 13.64
CA SER A 41 -32.48 -4.64 14.75
C SER A 41 -31.49 -5.81 14.79
N ALA A 42 -31.46 -6.56 15.91
CA ALA A 42 -30.61 -7.74 16.05
C ALA A 42 -30.80 -8.76 14.92
N GLY A 43 -32.05 -9.08 14.55
CA GLY A 43 -32.34 -10.00 13.45
C GLY A 43 -31.82 -9.50 12.09
N THR A 44 -31.95 -8.21 11.80
CA THR A 44 -31.45 -7.64 10.53
C THR A 44 -29.93 -7.58 10.46
N ALA A 45 -29.26 -7.30 11.59
CA ALA A 45 -27.81 -7.32 11.67
C ALA A 45 -27.25 -8.75 11.54
N THR A 46 -27.92 -9.73 12.15
CA THR A 46 -27.59 -11.17 12.04
C THR A 46 -27.65 -11.61 10.59
N THR A 47 -28.80 -11.36 9.92
CA THR A 47 -28.98 -11.69 8.51
C THR A 47 -27.90 -11.02 7.64
N ALA A 48 -27.53 -9.78 7.94
CA ALA A 48 -26.51 -9.08 7.18
C ALA A 48 -25.11 -9.70 7.32
N LEU A 49 -24.77 -10.19 8.51
CA LEU A 49 -23.50 -10.90 8.75
C LEU A 49 -23.47 -12.24 8.01
N ASP A 50 -24.58 -12.98 8.03
CA ASP A 50 -24.69 -14.27 7.34
C ASP A 50 -24.56 -14.11 5.83
N VAL A 51 -25.27 -13.14 5.24
CA VAL A 51 -25.16 -12.84 3.81
C VAL A 51 -23.71 -12.45 3.45
N ALA A 52 -23.05 -11.62 4.25
CA ALA A 52 -21.66 -11.23 4.00
C ALA A 52 -20.68 -12.42 4.07
N ARG A 53 -20.94 -13.41 4.93
CA ARG A 53 -20.13 -14.64 5.09
C ARG A 53 -20.34 -15.66 3.98
N CYS A 54 -21.58 -15.80 3.48
CA CYS A 54 -21.96 -16.83 2.51
C CYS A 54 -21.50 -16.54 1.07
N ARG A 55 -20.89 -15.39 0.81
CA ARG A 55 -20.36 -15.04 -0.52
C ARG A 55 -19.15 -15.90 -0.88
N SER A 56 -19.04 -16.24 -2.17
CA SER A 56 -17.89 -16.94 -2.74
C SER A 56 -16.61 -16.08 -2.74
N ASP A 57 -16.77 -14.75 -2.75
CA ASP A 57 -15.69 -13.77 -2.74
C ASP A 57 -15.67 -12.90 -1.47
N PHE A 58 -14.47 -12.51 -1.01
CA PHE A 58 -14.35 -11.58 0.12
C PHE A 58 -14.60 -10.15 -0.36
N ASN A 59 -15.58 -9.48 0.25
CA ASN A 59 -15.89 -8.09 -0.04
C ASN A 59 -15.90 -7.24 1.23
N ASP A 60 -14.93 -6.33 1.36
CA ASP A 60 -14.75 -5.49 2.54
C ASP A 60 -15.87 -4.47 2.75
N LEU A 61 -16.55 -4.03 1.68
CA LEU A 61 -17.66 -3.10 1.77
C LEU A 61 -18.86 -3.75 2.46
N HIS A 62 -19.24 -4.96 2.03
CA HIS A 62 -20.36 -5.71 2.60
C HIS A 62 -20.12 -6.08 4.06
N VAL A 63 -18.96 -6.68 4.35
CA VAL A 63 -18.55 -7.00 5.72
C VAL A 63 -18.52 -5.73 6.58
N GLY A 64 -18.03 -4.62 6.04
CA GLY A 64 -18.00 -3.34 6.72
C GLY A 64 -19.38 -2.73 7.01
N ILE A 65 -20.39 -2.97 6.18
CA ILE A 65 -21.77 -2.55 6.42
C ILE A 65 -22.40 -3.43 7.50
N ALA A 66 -22.31 -4.75 7.37
CA ALA A 66 -22.86 -5.71 8.32
C ALA A 66 -22.28 -5.51 9.74
N LEU A 67 -20.95 -5.37 9.85
CA LEU A 67 -20.30 -5.04 11.13
C LEU A 67 -20.67 -3.64 11.64
N GLY A 68 -21.06 -2.71 10.76
CA GLY A 68 -21.57 -1.39 11.17
C GLY A 68 -22.98 -1.44 11.74
N ALA A 69 -23.84 -2.26 11.16
CA ALA A 69 -25.18 -2.55 11.65
C ALA A 69 -25.10 -3.23 13.02
N ALA A 70 -24.36 -4.34 13.10
CA ALA A 70 -24.19 -5.11 14.33
C ALA A 70 -23.63 -4.24 15.47
N HIS A 71 -22.63 -3.40 15.18
CA HIS A 71 -22.10 -2.46 16.18
C HIS A 71 -23.16 -1.50 16.73
N ARG A 72 -24.04 -0.94 15.89
CA ARG A 72 -25.10 -0.04 16.38
C ARG A 72 -26.07 -0.75 17.33
N VAL A 73 -26.49 -1.97 16.99
CA VAL A 73 -27.38 -2.79 17.82
C VAL A 73 -26.69 -3.16 19.14
N CYS A 74 -25.44 -3.63 19.07
CA CYS A 74 -24.67 -4.02 20.26
C CYS A 74 -24.42 -2.83 21.20
N SER A 75 -24.01 -1.68 20.66
CA SER A 75 -23.78 -0.47 21.45
C SER A 75 -25.07 0.09 22.07
N ALA A 76 -26.25 -0.20 21.51
CA ALA A 76 -27.54 0.14 22.10
C ALA A 76 -27.97 -0.83 23.23
N GLY A 77 -27.25 -1.93 23.45
CA GLY A 77 -27.63 -2.97 24.40
C GLY A 77 -28.75 -3.89 23.91
N GLU A 78 -29.00 -3.89 22.60
CA GLU A 78 -30.11 -4.63 21.96
C GLU A 78 -29.64 -5.95 21.31
N ALA A 79 -28.43 -6.41 21.63
CA ALA A 79 -27.89 -7.66 21.09
C ALA A 79 -28.60 -8.88 21.72
N ASP A 80 -29.06 -9.80 20.87
CA ASP A 80 -29.56 -11.12 21.28
C ASP A 80 -28.51 -12.21 21.07
N ALA A 81 -28.81 -13.43 21.54
CA ALA A 81 -27.90 -14.57 21.43
C ALA A 81 -27.55 -14.89 19.96
N ALA A 82 -28.51 -14.78 19.05
CA ALA A 82 -28.31 -15.05 17.63
C ALA A 82 -27.31 -14.09 16.98
N LEU A 83 -27.37 -12.80 17.32
CA LEU A 83 -26.42 -11.81 16.84
C LEU A 83 -25.01 -12.08 17.37
N VAL A 84 -24.89 -12.48 18.64
CA VAL A 84 -23.59 -12.83 19.24
C VAL A 84 -22.99 -14.06 18.56
N ASP A 85 -23.78 -15.10 18.30
CA ASP A 85 -23.35 -16.30 17.59
C ASP A 85 -22.91 -15.98 16.16
N ALA A 86 -23.67 -15.14 15.44
CA ALA A 86 -23.30 -14.69 14.10
C ALA A 86 -22.02 -13.85 14.08
N LEU A 87 -21.78 -13.02 15.11
CA LEU A 87 -20.53 -12.27 15.26
C LEU A 87 -19.34 -13.19 15.55
N ALA A 88 -19.51 -14.20 16.40
CA ALA A 88 -18.48 -15.20 16.67
C ALA A 88 -18.15 -16.00 15.39
N ALA A 89 -19.16 -16.45 14.67
CA ALA A 89 -18.99 -17.12 13.39
C ALA A 89 -18.31 -16.20 12.35
N THR A 90 -18.65 -14.91 12.32
CA THR A 90 -18.00 -13.93 11.44
C THR A 90 -16.54 -13.72 11.78
N ARG A 91 -16.18 -13.68 13.07
CA ARG A 91 -14.80 -13.65 13.52
C ARG A 91 -14.03 -14.87 13.04
N ASP A 92 -14.56 -16.06 13.28
CA ASP A 92 -13.90 -17.32 12.92
C ASP A 92 -13.72 -17.42 11.40
N TRP A 93 -14.73 -17.02 10.63
CA TRP A 93 -14.61 -16.91 9.17
C TRP A 93 -13.52 -15.93 8.75
N LEU A 94 -13.48 -14.70 9.31
CA LEU A 94 -12.44 -13.71 9.01
C LEU A 94 -11.02 -14.18 9.37
N ASP A 95 -10.88 -15.04 10.37
CA ASP A 95 -9.59 -15.64 10.75
C ASP A 95 -9.16 -16.73 9.74
N THR A 96 -10.09 -17.32 8.96
CA THR A 96 -9.78 -18.27 7.86
C THR A 96 -9.52 -17.59 6.50
N VAL A 97 -9.97 -16.35 6.30
CA VAL A 97 -9.71 -15.61 5.06
C VAL A 97 -8.22 -15.25 4.99
N ALA A 98 -7.56 -15.59 3.86
CA ALA A 98 -6.13 -15.36 3.68
C ALA A 98 -5.70 -13.93 4.06
N VAL A 99 -4.78 -13.81 5.02
CA VAL A 99 -4.31 -12.56 5.64
C VAL A 99 -3.73 -11.56 4.62
N HIS A 100 -3.32 -12.05 3.46
CA HIS A 100 -2.78 -11.23 2.36
C HIS A 100 -3.86 -10.44 1.58
N ARG A 101 -5.15 -10.69 1.81
CA ARG A 101 -6.21 -9.86 1.23
C ARG A 101 -6.26 -8.50 1.93
N TRP A 102 -6.15 -7.45 1.13
CA TRP A 102 -6.30 -6.05 1.54
C TRP A 102 -7.57 -5.88 2.41
N ARG A 103 -7.49 -5.14 3.52
CA ARG A 103 -8.57 -4.85 4.51
C ARG A 103 -9.00 -5.97 5.47
N VAL A 104 -8.58 -7.22 5.31
CA VAL A 104 -8.95 -8.30 6.26
C VAL A 104 -8.53 -7.97 7.71
N PRO A 105 -7.31 -7.46 8.00
CA PRO A 105 -6.92 -7.09 9.36
C PRO A 105 -7.82 -6.00 9.99
N ASP A 106 -8.28 -5.04 9.18
CA ASP A 106 -9.21 -3.99 9.64
C ASP A 106 -10.57 -4.58 10.03
N MET A 107 -11.06 -5.56 9.25
CA MET A 107 -12.33 -6.25 9.54
C MET A 107 -12.22 -7.17 10.75
N GLN A 108 -11.11 -7.89 10.90
CA GLN A 108 -10.81 -8.69 12.11
C GLN A 108 -10.75 -7.81 13.37
N ALA A 109 -10.12 -6.63 13.29
CA ALA A 109 -10.13 -5.69 14.41
C ALA A 109 -11.55 -5.17 14.68
N ARG A 110 -12.34 -4.94 13.64
CA ARG A 110 -13.72 -4.44 13.76
C ARG A 110 -14.67 -5.46 14.38
N VAL A 111 -14.68 -6.72 13.95
CA VAL A 111 -15.58 -7.74 14.51
C VAL A 111 -15.32 -7.97 16.00
N ARG A 112 -14.05 -7.95 16.41
CA ARG A 112 -13.68 -8.05 17.84
C ARG A 112 -14.22 -6.88 18.66
N ARG A 113 -14.19 -5.66 18.12
CA ARG A 113 -14.83 -4.49 18.76
C ARG A 113 -16.35 -4.68 18.89
N VAL A 114 -17.00 -5.20 17.87
CA VAL A 114 -18.44 -5.46 17.94
C VAL A 114 -18.78 -6.52 18.98
N LEU A 115 -17.98 -7.59 19.08
CA LEU A 115 -18.14 -8.60 20.11
C LEU A 115 -18.01 -8.00 21.53
N VAL A 116 -17.04 -7.12 21.76
CA VAL A 116 -16.89 -6.43 23.04
C VAL A 116 -18.05 -5.47 23.33
N ALA A 117 -18.57 -4.79 22.31
CA ALA A 117 -19.77 -3.97 22.46
C ALA A 117 -21.00 -4.82 22.83
N ALA A 118 -21.08 -6.07 22.38
CA ALA A 118 -22.16 -7.01 22.69
C ALA A 118 -22.09 -7.57 24.13
N SER A 119 -20.92 -7.55 24.76
CA SER A 119 -20.76 -7.96 26.16
C SER A 119 -21.65 -7.10 27.07
N PRO A 120 -22.27 -7.66 28.12
CA PRO A 120 -23.04 -6.89 29.10
C PRO A 120 -22.25 -5.69 29.66
N PRO A 121 -22.85 -4.49 29.80
CA PRO A 121 -22.13 -3.28 30.26
C PRO A 121 -21.44 -3.42 31.62
N ALA A 122 -21.96 -4.28 32.50
CA ALA A 122 -21.41 -4.56 33.82
C ALA A 122 -20.17 -5.48 33.79
N LEU A 123 -19.88 -6.15 32.67
CA LEU A 123 -18.74 -7.04 32.54
C LEU A 123 -17.54 -6.30 31.95
N LEU A 124 -16.40 -6.43 32.62
CA LEU A 124 -15.11 -5.97 32.12
C LEU A 124 -14.59 -6.95 31.06
N ASP A 125 -14.78 -6.60 29.79
CA ASP A 125 -14.26 -7.36 28.64
C ASP A 125 -12.93 -6.77 28.16
N LEU A 126 -11.85 -7.54 28.32
CA LEU A 126 -10.50 -7.18 27.93
C LEU A 126 -10.02 -7.91 26.66
N SER A 127 -10.92 -8.57 25.93
CA SER A 127 -10.58 -9.39 24.75
C SER A 127 -10.05 -8.57 23.57
N LEU A 128 -10.23 -7.24 23.59
CA LEU A 128 -9.60 -6.29 22.66
C LEU A 128 -8.11 -6.06 22.92
N VAL A 129 -7.64 -6.24 24.15
CA VAL A 129 -6.23 -6.06 24.48
C VAL A 129 -5.47 -7.29 24.01
N ARG A 130 -4.70 -7.13 22.93
CA ARG A 130 -4.01 -8.23 22.26
C ARG A 130 -2.68 -8.55 22.91
N ASP A 131 -2.35 -9.84 22.85
CA ASP A 131 -1.00 -10.32 23.09
C ASP A 131 -0.11 -10.06 21.87
N GLY A 132 1.20 -9.92 22.10
CA GLY A 132 2.19 -9.68 21.06
C GLY A 132 2.98 -8.38 21.19
N ASP A 133 2.81 -7.64 22.29
CA ASP A 133 3.67 -6.52 22.65
C ASP A 133 3.89 -6.41 24.17
N GLY A 134 4.81 -5.52 24.58
CA GLY A 134 5.10 -5.28 25.99
C GLY A 134 4.02 -4.49 26.75
N TRP A 135 2.94 -4.06 26.07
CA TRP A 135 1.86 -3.28 26.65
C TRP A 135 0.66 -4.15 27.04
N GLY A 136 0.23 -5.05 26.16
CA GLY A 136 -1.07 -5.75 26.25
C GLY A 136 -1.28 -6.52 27.55
N ALA A 137 -0.38 -7.45 27.89
CA ALA A 137 -0.48 -8.20 29.15
C ALA A 137 -0.49 -7.26 30.37
N ARG A 138 0.44 -6.30 30.40
CA ARG A 138 0.56 -5.30 31.47
C ARG A 138 -0.67 -4.41 31.61
N ALA A 139 -1.36 -4.09 30.52
CA ALA A 139 -2.58 -3.29 30.51
C ALA A 139 -3.78 -4.10 31.03
N ARG A 140 -3.86 -5.40 30.69
CA ARG A 140 -4.89 -6.31 31.23
C ARG A 140 -4.74 -6.52 32.72
N ASP A 141 -3.52 -6.74 33.20
CA ASP A 141 -3.26 -6.98 34.61
C ASP A 141 -3.68 -5.76 35.45
N LEU A 142 -3.28 -4.55 35.02
CA LEU A 142 -3.73 -3.32 35.68
C LEU A 142 -5.26 -3.18 35.69
N ALA A 143 -5.93 -3.47 34.58
CA ALA A 143 -7.39 -3.35 34.50
C ALA A 143 -8.10 -4.33 35.45
N ARG A 144 -7.54 -5.52 35.68
CA ARG A 144 -8.07 -6.53 36.61
C ARG A 144 -7.86 -6.19 38.08
N GLU A 145 -6.86 -5.37 38.40
CA GLU A 145 -6.58 -4.90 39.76
C GLU A 145 -7.57 -3.81 40.22
N LEU A 146 -8.33 -3.23 39.30
CA LEU A 146 -9.28 -2.14 39.58
C LEU A 146 -10.73 -2.65 39.61
N PRO A 147 -11.65 -1.96 40.32
CA PRO A 147 -13.06 -2.34 40.35
C PRO A 147 -13.68 -2.37 38.94
N ALA A 148 -14.20 -3.53 38.54
CA ALA A 148 -14.66 -3.80 37.18
C ALA A 148 -15.79 -2.86 36.74
N ASP A 149 -16.73 -2.57 37.64
CA ASP A 149 -17.84 -1.64 37.45
C ASP A 149 -17.39 -0.20 37.21
N ALA A 150 -16.30 0.23 37.86
CA ALA A 150 -15.73 1.56 37.70
C ALA A 150 -14.96 1.72 36.37
N VAL A 151 -14.30 0.66 35.88
CA VAL A 151 -13.40 0.76 34.73
C VAL A 151 -13.99 0.22 33.41
N ALA A 152 -14.98 -0.65 33.45
CA ALA A 152 -15.62 -1.18 32.24
C ALA A 152 -16.16 -0.10 31.30
N PRO A 153 -16.78 1.01 31.76
CA PRO A 153 -17.22 2.09 30.87
C PRO A 153 -16.08 2.72 30.05
N VAL A 154 -14.93 2.95 30.67
CA VAL A 154 -13.73 3.47 29.99
C VAL A 154 -13.21 2.48 28.97
N VAL A 155 -13.06 1.20 29.35
CA VAL A 155 -12.55 0.16 28.44
C VAL A 155 -13.44 0.03 27.20
N ARG A 156 -14.77 0.07 27.37
CA ARG A 156 -15.73 0.04 26.27
C ARG A 156 -15.57 1.24 25.35
N LEU A 157 -15.54 2.46 25.89
CA LEU A 157 -15.39 3.68 25.08
C LEU A 157 -14.05 3.75 24.34
N VAL A 158 -12.97 3.30 24.97
CA VAL A 158 -11.65 3.18 24.32
C VAL A 158 -11.70 2.14 23.19
N GLY A 159 -12.32 0.99 23.44
CA GLY A 159 -12.52 -0.06 22.45
C GLY A 159 -13.35 0.39 21.24
N ASP A 160 -14.45 1.09 21.48
CA ASP A 160 -15.41 1.54 20.46
C ASP A 160 -14.82 2.59 19.50
N LEU A 161 -13.84 3.38 19.96
CA LEU A 161 -13.25 4.44 19.13
C LEU A 161 -12.51 3.87 17.91
N GLY A 162 -11.80 2.76 18.08
CA GLY A 162 -11.03 2.11 17.02
C GLY A 162 -10.02 3.04 16.36
N SER A 163 -10.05 3.17 15.02
CA SER A 163 -9.18 4.07 14.24
C SER A 163 -9.81 5.45 13.95
N LYS A 164 -11.05 5.70 14.41
CA LYS A 164 -11.80 6.92 14.11
C LYS A 164 -11.30 8.11 14.94
N ARG A 165 -11.56 9.33 14.48
CA ARG A 165 -11.43 10.52 15.34
C ARG A 165 -12.56 10.54 16.38
N PRO A 166 -12.30 10.98 17.62
CA PRO A 166 -13.33 11.09 18.64
C PRO A 166 -14.38 12.13 18.23
N SER A 167 -15.65 11.81 18.45
CA SER A 167 -16.77 12.72 18.23
C SER A 167 -17.10 13.50 19.49
N LYS A 168 -17.88 14.59 19.39
CA LYS A 168 -18.38 15.33 20.56
C LYS A 168 -19.11 14.42 21.56
N THR A 169 -19.94 13.51 21.06
CA THR A 169 -20.66 12.52 21.88
C THR A 169 -19.71 11.57 22.60
N TRP A 170 -18.65 11.13 21.93
CA TRP A 170 -17.62 10.29 22.56
C TRP A 170 -16.90 11.05 23.67
N HIS A 171 -16.54 12.32 23.44
CA HIS A 171 -15.91 13.14 24.49
C HIS A 171 -16.80 13.33 25.70
N ALA A 172 -18.10 13.61 25.51
CA ALA A 172 -19.05 13.73 26.61
C ALA A 172 -19.15 12.42 27.41
N ALA A 173 -19.36 11.29 26.73
CA ALA A 173 -19.44 9.98 27.39
C ALA A 173 -18.14 9.60 28.11
N MET A 174 -16.97 9.94 27.53
CA MET A 174 -15.68 9.68 28.16
C MET A 174 -15.47 10.54 29.41
N ALA A 175 -15.87 11.81 29.39
CA ALA A 175 -15.78 12.69 30.56
C ALA A 175 -16.58 12.12 31.74
N ASP A 176 -17.79 11.61 31.50
CA ASP A 176 -18.60 10.93 32.53
C ASP A 176 -17.93 9.63 33.00
N ALA A 177 -17.42 8.82 32.06
CA ALA A 177 -16.81 7.53 32.36
C ALA A 177 -15.51 7.62 33.19
N VAL A 178 -14.75 8.71 33.06
CA VAL A 178 -13.53 8.93 33.86
C VAL A 178 -13.80 9.69 35.17
N HIS A 179 -15.05 9.94 35.54
CA HIS A 179 -15.41 10.56 36.81
C HIS A 179 -14.99 9.72 38.05
N PRO A 180 -15.05 8.37 38.05
CA PRO A 180 -14.51 7.58 39.15
C PRO A 180 -12.97 7.64 39.24
N GLU A 181 -12.41 7.64 40.45
CA GLU A 181 -10.95 7.61 40.64
C GLU A 181 -10.27 6.38 40.02
N PRO A 182 -10.82 5.15 40.15
CA PRO A 182 -10.24 3.98 39.48
C PRO A 182 -10.22 4.10 37.96
N ALA A 183 -11.21 4.78 37.38
CA ALA A 183 -11.29 5.01 35.93
C ALA A 183 -10.18 5.96 35.46
N ARG A 184 -9.89 7.03 36.20
CA ARG A 184 -8.73 7.91 35.93
C ARG A 184 -7.42 7.15 36.11
N ALA A 185 -7.29 6.38 37.20
CA ALA A 185 -6.12 5.58 37.48
C ALA A 185 -5.83 4.57 36.35
N LEU A 186 -6.88 3.97 35.76
CA LEU A 186 -6.76 3.11 34.59
C LEU A 186 -6.17 3.86 33.40
N VAL A 187 -6.72 5.02 33.02
CA VAL A 187 -6.25 5.81 31.86
C VAL A 187 -4.77 6.19 32.04
N VAL A 188 -4.42 6.76 33.20
CA VAL A 188 -3.04 7.18 33.48
C VAL A 188 -2.10 5.96 33.52
N GLY A 189 -2.53 4.87 34.14
CA GLY A 189 -1.74 3.65 34.22
C GLY A 189 -1.53 2.98 32.86
N TRP A 190 -2.54 2.95 31.99
CA TRP A 190 -2.40 2.48 30.61
C TRP A 190 -1.42 3.32 29.80
N LEU A 191 -1.45 4.65 29.95
CA LEU A 191 -0.51 5.55 29.27
C LEU A 191 0.92 5.37 29.79
N ARG A 192 1.10 5.18 31.10
CA ARG A 192 2.40 4.84 31.69
C ARG A 192 2.94 3.52 31.16
N ARG A 193 2.13 2.47 31.15
CA ARG A 193 2.56 1.18 30.58
C ARG A 193 2.88 1.30 29.09
N ALA A 194 2.16 2.15 28.36
CA ALA A 194 2.42 2.40 26.94
C ALA A 194 3.72 3.21 26.74
N SER A 195 4.01 4.19 27.60
CA SER A 195 5.28 4.94 27.56
C SER A 195 6.47 4.05 27.87
N ASP A 196 6.27 2.97 28.64
CA ASP A 196 7.30 2.01 29.05
C ASP A 196 7.35 0.74 28.16
N ALA A 197 6.43 0.59 27.20
CA ALA A 197 6.29 -0.66 26.42
C ALA A 197 7.47 -0.90 25.48
N ASP A 198 8.09 -2.09 25.50
CA ASP A 198 9.11 -2.46 24.52
C ASP A 198 8.54 -2.57 23.09
N ARG A 199 9.42 -2.53 22.08
CA ARG A 199 9.01 -2.67 20.67
C ARG A 199 8.46 -4.07 20.42
N ALA A 200 7.23 -4.15 19.89
CA ALA A 200 6.49 -5.38 19.64
C ALA A 200 7.06 -6.27 18.50
N LEU A 201 7.46 -5.64 17.40
CA LEU A 201 7.88 -6.26 16.13
C LEU A 201 8.91 -5.36 15.43
N PRO A 202 9.65 -5.84 14.41
CA PRO A 202 10.52 -4.97 13.61
C PRO A 202 9.72 -3.79 13.07
N GLY A 203 10.06 -2.59 13.52
CA GLY A 203 9.45 -1.34 13.04
C GLY A 203 8.12 -0.90 13.66
N ARG A 204 7.62 -1.53 14.74
CA ARG A 204 6.37 -1.10 15.42
C ARG A 204 6.53 -1.01 16.93
N LEU A 205 5.85 -0.05 17.56
CA LEU A 205 5.81 0.07 19.02
C LEU A 205 4.80 -0.90 19.64
N PHE A 206 3.61 -0.99 19.05
CA PHE A 206 2.51 -1.84 19.53
C PHE A 206 2.12 -2.85 18.46
N CYS A 207 1.58 -3.99 18.88
CA CYS A 207 1.02 -4.95 17.92
C CYS A 207 -0.26 -4.35 17.27
N PRO A 208 -0.62 -4.77 16.04
CA PRO A 208 -1.79 -4.24 15.35
C PRO A 208 -3.07 -4.35 16.20
N GLY A 209 -3.73 -3.22 16.46
CA GLY A 209 -4.95 -3.12 17.28
C GLY A 209 -4.69 -2.47 18.64
N ASN A 210 -3.58 -2.82 19.32
CA ASN A 210 -3.22 -2.18 20.59
C ASN A 210 -2.87 -0.70 20.41
N ASP A 211 -2.30 -0.35 19.26
CA ASP A 211 -2.04 1.04 18.87
C ASP A 211 -3.33 1.89 18.75
N ASP A 212 -4.48 1.31 18.38
CA ASP A 212 -5.78 2.00 18.41
C ASP A 212 -6.26 2.24 19.85
N LEU A 213 -6.10 1.24 20.73
CA LEU A 213 -6.49 1.35 22.14
C LEU A 213 -5.63 2.37 22.90
N VAL A 214 -4.31 2.35 22.70
CA VAL A 214 -3.39 3.34 23.28
C VAL A 214 -3.74 4.73 22.76
N ARG A 215 -4.00 4.89 21.46
CA ARG A 215 -4.42 6.17 20.88
C ARG A 215 -5.74 6.67 21.47
N ALA A 216 -6.71 5.81 21.67
CA ALA A 216 -7.98 6.16 22.28
C ALA A 216 -7.83 6.52 23.77
N SER A 217 -6.93 5.84 24.48
CA SER A 217 -6.55 6.18 25.87
C SER A 217 -5.86 7.54 25.95
N VAL A 218 -5.06 7.89 24.95
CA VAL A 218 -4.46 9.22 24.83
C VAL A 218 -5.55 10.29 24.72
N PHE A 219 -6.58 10.10 23.88
CA PHE A 219 -7.71 11.03 23.83
C PHE A 219 -8.51 11.09 25.13
N ALA A 220 -8.64 9.98 25.86
CA ALA A 220 -9.29 9.95 27.16
C ALA A 220 -8.57 10.83 28.20
N ALA A 221 -7.24 10.97 28.09
CA ALA A 221 -6.43 11.81 28.97
C ALA A 221 -6.79 13.31 28.92
N GLN A 222 -7.51 13.75 27.89
CA GLN A 222 -8.02 15.12 27.84
C GLN A 222 -9.00 15.42 29.00
N HIS A 223 -9.66 14.38 29.54
CA HIS A 223 -10.67 14.49 30.59
C HIS A 223 -10.16 14.08 31.97
N VAL A 224 -8.87 13.82 32.11
CA VAL A 224 -8.25 13.37 33.36
C VAL A 224 -7.35 14.48 33.87
N ASP A 225 -7.54 14.87 35.13
CA ASP A 225 -6.64 15.79 35.82
C ASP A 225 -5.56 14.98 36.56
N ASP A 226 -4.33 15.01 36.05
CA ASP A 226 -3.17 14.33 36.61
C ASP A 226 -1.87 14.99 36.10
N ASP A 227 -1.05 15.46 37.04
CA ASP A 227 0.19 16.22 36.76
C ASP A 227 1.24 15.44 35.96
N ARG A 228 1.11 14.11 35.86
CA ARG A 228 2.05 13.27 35.11
C ARG A 228 1.71 13.22 33.63
N LEU A 229 0.49 13.59 33.24
CA LEU A 229 0.01 13.47 31.85
C LEU A 229 0.87 14.21 30.83
N PRO A 230 1.33 15.45 31.05
CA PRO A 230 2.21 16.13 30.11
C PRO A 230 3.42 15.26 29.74
N PHE A 231 4.13 14.75 30.75
CA PHE A 231 5.32 13.92 30.55
C PHE A 231 5.03 12.58 29.87
N LEU A 232 3.92 11.91 30.23
CA LEU A 232 3.51 10.65 29.61
C LEU A 232 3.15 10.84 28.12
N LEU A 233 2.39 11.89 27.81
CA LEU A 233 2.03 12.25 26.44
C LEU A 233 3.26 12.63 25.62
N GLY A 234 4.18 13.41 26.19
CA GLY A 234 5.46 13.75 25.58
C GLY A 234 6.32 12.52 25.29
N ALA A 235 6.43 11.57 26.23
CA ALA A 235 7.12 10.31 26.02
C ALA A 235 6.48 9.49 24.89
N LEU A 236 5.15 9.37 24.85
CA LEU A 236 4.43 8.69 23.78
C LEU A 236 4.62 9.38 22.41
N ALA A 237 4.64 10.71 22.37
CA ALA A 237 4.93 11.47 21.17
C ALA A 237 6.33 11.17 20.63
N ARG A 238 7.38 11.26 21.48
CA ARG A 238 8.77 10.92 21.10
C ARG A 238 8.91 9.49 20.61
N ARG A 239 8.40 8.53 21.39
CA ARG A 239 8.53 7.09 21.08
C ARG A 239 7.72 6.72 19.84
N GLY A 240 6.49 7.20 19.72
CA GLY A 240 5.63 6.91 18.57
C GLY A 240 6.13 7.57 17.27
N ALA A 241 6.80 8.73 17.36
CA ALA A 241 7.37 9.44 16.21
C ALA A 241 8.74 8.89 15.76
N ALA A 242 9.43 8.13 16.61
CA ALA A 242 10.73 7.55 16.29
C ALA A 242 10.64 6.66 15.05
N THR A 243 11.74 6.60 14.29
CA THR A 243 11.80 5.82 13.05
C THR A 243 11.69 4.33 13.34
N SER A 244 10.99 3.61 12.47
CA SER A 244 10.89 2.15 12.52
C SER A 244 12.26 1.45 12.50
N GLY A 245 13.28 2.12 11.92
CA GLY A 245 14.63 1.58 11.80
C GLY A 245 14.78 0.52 10.70
N LEU A 246 13.70 0.19 10.00
CA LEU A 246 13.72 -0.76 8.88
C LEU A 246 14.36 -0.11 7.64
N PRO A 247 15.31 -0.78 6.96
CA PRO A 247 15.88 -0.30 5.71
C PRO A 247 14.79 -0.02 4.67
N GLY A 248 14.81 1.16 4.06
CA GLY A 248 13.84 1.57 3.04
C GLY A 248 12.46 2.01 3.57
N ALA A 249 12.18 1.86 4.87
CA ALA A 249 10.91 2.30 5.47
C ALA A 249 11.03 3.72 6.04
N THR A 250 10.04 4.57 5.74
CA THR A 250 9.91 5.92 6.32
C THR A 250 8.88 5.97 7.46
N GLU A 251 8.32 4.82 7.82
CA GLU A 251 7.28 4.68 8.83
C GLU A 251 7.84 4.95 10.24
N ALA A 252 7.01 5.54 11.10
CA ALA A 252 7.29 5.69 12.51
C ALA A 252 6.69 4.55 13.32
N LEU A 253 7.23 4.30 14.51
CA LEU A 253 6.86 3.17 15.35
C LEU A 253 5.37 3.16 15.74
N ALA A 254 4.75 4.33 15.93
CA ALA A 254 3.31 4.49 16.20
C ALA A 254 2.82 5.93 15.89
N LEU A 255 2.83 6.32 14.62
CA LEU A 255 2.52 7.70 14.20
C LEU A 255 1.15 8.21 14.70
N LYS A 256 0.13 7.35 14.70
CA LYS A 256 -1.22 7.73 15.13
C LYS A 256 -1.31 8.03 16.64
N VAL A 257 -0.52 7.33 17.45
CA VAL A 257 -0.41 7.59 18.90
C VAL A 257 0.34 8.88 19.14
N ALA A 258 1.46 9.10 18.45
CA ALA A 258 2.24 10.32 18.57
C ALA A 258 1.44 11.57 18.17
N THR A 259 0.69 11.48 17.07
CA THR A 259 -0.18 12.57 16.61
C THR A 259 -1.26 12.88 17.64
N ALA A 260 -1.92 11.84 18.18
CA ALA A 260 -2.95 12.02 19.21
C ALA A 260 -2.38 12.64 20.49
N ALA A 261 -1.16 12.27 20.90
CA ALA A 261 -0.54 12.81 22.11
C ALA A 261 -0.26 14.31 21.98
N ILE A 262 0.26 14.74 20.82
CA ILE A 262 0.47 16.16 20.50
C ILE A 262 -0.86 16.92 20.48
N ASP A 263 -1.89 16.35 19.84
CA ASP A 263 -3.21 16.98 19.77
C ASP A 263 -3.85 17.13 21.16
N VAL A 264 -3.68 16.14 22.04
CA VAL A 264 -4.23 16.18 23.41
C VAL A 264 -3.47 17.16 24.29
N LEU A 265 -2.14 17.25 24.20
CA LEU A 265 -1.36 18.30 24.87
C LEU A 265 -1.87 19.68 24.47
N GLY A 266 -2.06 19.92 23.17
CA GLY A 266 -2.59 21.19 22.66
C GLY A 266 -4.04 21.46 23.04
N ALA A 267 -4.86 20.43 23.23
CA ALA A 267 -6.26 20.58 23.62
C ALA A 267 -6.44 20.82 25.13
N ARG A 268 -5.54 20.30 25.97
CA ARG A 268 -5.52 20.54 27.43
C ARG A 268 -4.99 21.94 27.75
N ASP A 269 -3.95 22.37 27.02
CA ASP A 269 -3.37 23.72 27.06
C ASP A 269 -2.98 24.24 28.45
N ALA A 270 -2.68 23.35 29.41
CA ALA A 270 -2.11 23.78 30.69
C ALA A 270 -0.65 24.21 30.50
N SER A 271 -0.10 25.00 31.45
CA SER A 271 1.29 25.48 31.36
C SER A 271 2.30 24.33 31.24
N ALA A 272 2.07 23.21 31.92
CA ALA A 272 2.91 22.01 31.80
C ALA A 272 2.76 21.32 30.43
N ASP A 273 1.57 21.30 29.84
CA ASP A 273 1.35 20.75 28.49
C ASP A 273 2.06 21.61 27.42
N ARG A 274 2.00 22.93 27.55
CA ARG A 274 2.72 23.86 26.65
C ARG A 274 4.24 23.72 26.80
N ALA A 275 4.75 23.57 28.02
CA ALA A 275 6.17 23.33 28.25
C ALA A 275 6.64 22.02 27.60
N GLU A 276 5.84 20.95 27.68
CA GLU A 276 6.15 19.69 26.99
C GLU A 276 6.08 19.83 25.47
N LEU A 277 5.09 20.56 24.93
CA LEU A 277 5.03 20.87 23.49
C LEU A 277 6.28 21.63 23.03
N GLN A 278 6.80 22.57 23.84
CA GLN A 278 8.06 23.26 23.53
C GLN A 278 9.23 22.28 23.44
N ALA A 279 9.35 21.37 24.42
CA ALA A 279 10.39 20.33 24.40
C ALA A 279 10.25 19.42 23.17
N LEU A 280 9.02 19.04 22.80
CA LEU A 280 8.75 18.25 21.60
C LEU A 280 9.13 18.97 20.30
N LEU A 281 8.98 20.29 20.23
CA LEU A 281 9.39 21.07 19.06
C LEU A 281 10.90 20.91 18.77
N GLU A 282 11.70 20.83 19.84
CA GLU A 282 13.14 20.62 19.76
C GLU A 282 13.50 19.15 19.50
N ASP A 283 12.86 18.22 20.21
CA ASP A 283 13.22 16.79 20.20
C ASP A 283 12.79 16.05 18.93
N LEU A 284 11.64 16.42 18.34
CA LEU A 284 11.07 15.66 17.23
C LEU A 284 11.88 15.83 15.94
N THR A 285 12.11 14.72 15.25
CA THR A 285 12.82 14.67 13.96
C THR A 285 11.86 14.61 12.76
N ARG A 286 10.58 14.33 13.01
CA ARG A 286 9.52 14.25 12.00
C ARG A 286 8.95 15.62 11.70
N ARG A 287 9.21 16.10 10.47
CA ARG A 287 8.85 17.45 10.00
C ARG A 287 7.34 17.73 10.06
N ASP A 288 6.51 16.73 9.78
CA ASP A 288 5.05 16.81 9.85
C ASP A 288 4.53 17.05 11.28
N LEU A 289 5.16 16.42 12.27
CA LEU A 289 4.81 16.62 13.69
C LEU A 289 5.37 17.93 14.23
N VAL A 290 6.60 18.33 13.83
CA VAL A 290 7.19 19.64 14.18
C VAL A 290 6.29 20.79 13.72
N ALA A 291 5.80 20.74 12.47
CA ALA A 291 4.88 21.76 11.96
C ALA A 291 3.57 21.80 12.77
N ARG A 292 3.04 20.63 13.16
CA ARG A 292 1.83 20.52 13.98
C ARG A 292 2.03 21.10 15.39
N VAL A 293 3.17 20.82 16.04
CA VAL A 293 3.52 21.40 17.35
C VAL A 293 3.63 22.92 17.25
N GLY A 294 4.31 23.44 16.22
CA GLY A 294 4.40 24.88 15.97
C GLY A 294 3.04 25.56 15.84
N LEU A 295 2.09 24.94 15.12
CA LEU A 295 0.72 25.44 15.00
C LEU A 295 -0.01 25.50 16.35
N LEU A 296 0.16 24.49 17.21
CA LEU A 296 -0.48 24.44 18.53
C LEU A 296 0.12 25.47 19.51
N LEU A 297 1.42 25.71 19.43
CA LEU A 297 2.11 26.70 20.25
C LEU A 297 1.89 28.14 19.78
N GLY A 298 1.48 28.34 18.52
CA GLY A 298 1.49 29.64 17.85
C GLY A 298 2.90 30.09 17.42
N GLU A 299 3.87 29.16 17.37
CA GLU A 299 5.28 29.41 17.06
C GLU A 299 5.65 28.95 15.64
N THR A 300 4.92 29.44 14.64
CA THR A 300 5.12 29.05 13.23
C THR A 300 6.56 29.26 12.79
N ASP A 301 7.15 30.43 13.09
CA ASP A 301 8.52 30.78 12.70
C ASP A 301 9.56 29.85 13.32
N ALA A 302 9.39 29.49 14.60
CA ALA A 302 10.30 28.56 15.27
C ALA A 302 10.22 27.16 14.65
N SER A 303 9.01 26.70 14.34
CA SER A 303 8.79 25.42 13.67
C SER A 303 9.35 25.37 12.25
N GLU A 304 9.26 26.47 11.48
CA GLU A 304 9.84 26.59 10.15
C GLU A 304 11.37 26.55 10.19
N ARG A 305 11.98 27.28 11.12
CA ARG A 305 13.44 27.21 11.35
C ARG A 305 13.87 25.78 11.69
N ARG A 306 13.15 25.11 12.58
CA ARG A 306 13.44 23.71 12.95
C ARG A 306 13.28 22.76 11.76
N ASN A 307 12.22 22.92 10.99
CA ASN A 307 11.92 22.14 9.79
C ASN A 307 13.04 22.28 8.75
N GLU A 308 13.57 23.50 8.56
CA GLU A 308 14.70 23.76 7.67
C GLU A 308 15.99 23.09 8.17
N LEU A 309 16.28 23.13 9.47
CA LEU A 309 17.41 22.43 10.06
C LEU A 309 17.33 20.91 9.84
N LEU A 310 16.16 20.32 10.07
CA LEU A 310 15.91 18.89 9.84
C LEU A 310 16.06 18.51 8.35
N ARG A 311 15.60 19.39 7.44
CA ARG A 311 15.77 19.20 5.99
C ARG A 311 17.24 19.17 5.59
N ARG A 312 18.04 20.11 6.11
CA ARG A 312 19.50 20.17 5.87
C ARG A 312 20.22 18.96 6.48
N ALA A 313 19.88 18.58 7.70
CA ALA A 313 20.43 17.40 8.37
C ALA A 313 20.14 16.11 7.59
N LYS A 314 18.88 15.90 7.16
CA LYS A 314 18.50 14.75 6.32
C LYS A 314 19.25 14.75 4.98
N ALA A 315 19.37 15.90 4.33
CA ALA A 315 20.14 16.00 3.08
C ALA A 315 21.62 15.65 3.30
N SER A 316 22.22 16.10 4.40
CA SER A 316 23.59 15.75 4.79
C SER A 316 23.72 14.25 5.07
N ASP A 317 22.78 13.66 5.82
CA ASP A 317 22.75 12.23 6.12
C ASP A 317 22.57 11.37 4.88
N VAL A 318 21.71 11.76 3.95
CA VAL A 318 21.55 11.10 2.65
C VAL A 318 22.85 11.19 1.85
N ARG A 319 23.53 12.35 1.83
CA ARG A 319 24.83 12.49 1.16
C ARG A 319 25.92 11.65 1.82
N ARG A 320 25.90 11.51 3.14
CA ARG A 320 26.85 10.71 3.93
C ARG A 320 26.60 9.21 3.81
N LYS A 321 25.34 8.79 3.74
CA LYS A 321 24.89 7.39 3.57
C LYS A 321 24.81 6.96 2.11
N ALA A 322 24.89 7.89 1.16
CA ALA A 322 25.13 7.59 -0.23
C ALA A 322 26.54 6.99 -0.33
N ASP A 323 26.60 5.67 -0.24
CA ASP A 323 27.81 4.89 -0.39
C ASP A 323 28.55 5.32 -1.67
N ALA A 324 29.81 5.74 -1.53
CA ALA A 324 30.64 6.12 -2.67
C ALA A 324 31.09 4.89 -3.48
N ALA A 325 31.01 3.69 -2.90
CA ALA A 325 31.45 2.46 -3.55
C ALA A 325 30.60 2.09 -4.79
N PRO A 326 29.25 2.17 -4.80
CA PRO A 326 28.45 1.99 -6.01
C PRO A 326 28.78 2.97 -7.14
N ARG A 327 29.05 4.24 -6.82
CA ARG A 327 29.40 5.25 -7.84
C ARG A 327 30.80 5.01 -8.42
N ARG A 328 31.78 4.63 -7.59
CA ARG A 328 33.13 4.26 -8.04
C ARG A 328 33.12 2.94 -8.83
N ARG A 329 32.35 1.93 -8.37
CA ARG A 329 32.13 0.66 -9.08
C ARG A 329 31.48 0.90 -10.45
N ARG A 330 30.42 1.73 -10.51
CA ARG A 330 29.77 2.11 -11.76
C ARG A 330 30.70 2.85 -12.71
N ALA A 331 31.51 3.80 -12.20
CA ALA A 331 32.48 4.51 -13.00
C ALA A 331 33.59 3.58 -13.54
N ALA A 332 34.05 2.62 -12.74
CA ALA A 332 35.02 1.60 -13.17
C ALA A 332 34.44 0.68 -14.26
N VAL A 333 33.19 0.23 -14.09
CA VAL A 333 32.47 -0.55 -15.10
C VAL A 333 32.27 0.25 -16.38
N GLU A 334 31.82 1.50 -16.29
CA GLU A 334 31.65 2.38 -17.46
C GLU A 334 32.97 2.61 -18.20
N GLN A 335 34.09 2.69 -17.48
CA GLN A 335 35.42 2.79 -18.07
C GLN A 335 35.82 1.50 -18.80
N GLU A 336 35.59 0.34 -18.18
CA GLU A 336 35.91 -0.96 -18.78
C GLU A 336 35.02 -1.27 -19.98
N VAL A 337 33.72 -0.97 -19.92
CA VAL A 337 32.79 -1.08 -21.06
C VAL A 337 33.25 -0.21 -22.23
N ARG A 338 33.67 1.03 -21.97
CA ARG A 338 34.20 1.93 -23.02
C ARG A 338 35.46 1.37 -23.68
N ARG A 339 36.25 0.57 -22.95
CA ARG A 339 37.50 -0.01 -23.41
C ARG A 339 37.32 -1.33 -24.15
N LEU A 340 36.40 -2.19 -23.71
CA LEU A 340 36.31 -3.58 -24.15
C LEU A 340 35.11 -3.86 -25.04
N VAL A 341 33.90 -3.44 -24.64
CA VAL A 341 32.66 -3.79 -25.35
C VAL A 341 32.25 -2.72 -26.36
N ALA A 342 32.40 -1.45 -26.02
CA ALA A 342 31.98 -0.35 -26.89
C ALA A 342 32.73 -0.28 -28.24
N PRO A 343 34.03 -0.60 -28.35
CA PRO A 343 34.70 -0.67 -29.65
C PRO A 343 34.07 -1.74 -30.56
N VAL A 344 33.86 -2.96 -30.05
CA VAL A 344 33.23 -4.06 -30.77
C VAL A 344 31.82 -3.69 -31.23
N ALA A 345 30.99 -3.16 -30.33
CA ALA A 345 29.66 -2.72 -30.70
C ALA A 345 29.67 -1.60 -31.77
N ARG A 346 30.66 -0.69 -31.74
CA ARG A 346 30.80 0.37 -32.76
C ARG A 346 31.19 -0.17 -34.12
N GLU A 347 32.02 -1.21 -34.19
CA GLU A 347 32.34 -1.91 -35.46
C GLU A 347 31.07 -2.44 -36.13
N HIS A 348 30.07 -2.84 -35.33
CA HIS A 348 28.76 -3.28 -35.81
C HIS A 348 27.69 -2.16 -35.90
N GLY A 349 28.10 -0.89 -35.88
CA GLY A 349 27.21 0.25 -36.13
C GLY A 349 26.45 0.78 -34.91
N PHE A 350 26.75 0.33 -33.69
CA PHE A 350 26.18 0.93 -32.48
C PHE A 350 26.88 2.25 -32.12
N ALA A 351 26.08 3.27 -31.83
CA ALA A 351 26.52 4.58 -31.36
C ALA A 351 26.12 4.81 -29.89
N GLY A 352 26.93 5.58 -29.17
CA GLY A 352 26.70 5.91 -27.76
C GLY A 352 27.98 5.92 -26.93
N SER A 353 27.82 6.29 -25.65
CA SER A 353 28.90 6.24 -24.67
C SER A 353 28.42 5.63 -23.36
N GLY A 354 29.29 4.88 -22.68
CA GLY A 354 28.98 4.23 -21.41
C GLY A 354 28.24 2.90 -21.61
N THR A 355 27.24 2.65 -20.78
CA THR A 355 26.54 1.36 -20.66
C THR A 355 25.34 1.20 -21.57
N LEU A 356 25.01 2.19 -22.41
CA LEU A 356 23.83 2.14 -23.28
C LEU A 356 24.21 2.54 -24.70
N LEU A 357 24.17 1.56 -25.60
CA LEU A 357 24.56 1.69 -27.00
C LEU A 357 23.36 1.43 -27.90
N ARG A 358 23.31 2.12 -29.04
CA ARG A 358 22.14 2.16 -29.93
C ARG A 358 22.55 2.03 -31.37
N ARG A 359 21.93 1.12 -32.13
CA ARG A 359 22.11 0.99 -33.57
C ARG A 359 20.78 1.31 -34.25
N ARG A 360 20.77 2.36 -35.08
CA ARG A 360 19.56 2.87 -35.73
C ARG A 360 19.46 2.30 -37.14
N HIS A 361 18.28 1.80 -37.46
CA HIS A 361 17.86 1.46 -38.81
C HIS A 361 16.68 2.36 -39.21
N LEU A 362 16.19 2.23 -40.43
CA LEU A 362 15.03 2.99 -40.91
C LEU A 362 13.73 2.56 -40.23
N ASP A 363 13.62 1.26 -39.96
CA ASP A 363 12.44 0.56 -39.48
C ASP A 363 12.49 0.20 -37.99
N ARG A 364 13.67 0.26 -37.36
CA ARG A 364 13.87 -0.15 -35.97
C ARG A 364 15.07 0.49 -35.28
N LEU A 365 15.12 0.33 -33.96
CA LEU A 365 16.27 0.65 -33.12
C LEU A 365 16.68 -0.59 -32.35
N ASP A 366 17.93 -0.99 -32.52
CA ASP A 366 18.55 -1.99 -31.68
C ASP A 366 19.28 -1.32 -30.51
N LEU A 367 19.27 -1.97 -29.35
CA LEU A 367 19.80 -1.42 -28.11
C LEU A 367 20.61 -2.48 -27.37
N LEU A 368 21.78 -2.07 -26.86
CA LEU A 368 22.57 -2.84 -25.90
C LEU A 368 22.68 -2.04 -24.59
N ALA A 369 22.26 -2.65 -23.49
CA ALA A 369 22.33 -2.09 -22.15
C ALA A 369 23.17 -3.01 -21.25
N ILE A 370 24.28 -2.49 -20.74
CA ILE A 370 25.27 -3.23 -19.97
C ILE A 370 25.14 -2.85 -18.50
N GLY A 371 24.92 -3.83 -17.64
CA GLY A 371 24.81 -3.66 -16.19
C GLY A 371 25.76 -4.57 -15.44
N ILE A 372 25.83 -4.37 -14.12
CA ILE A 372 26.38 -5.36 -13.19
C ILE A 372 25.26 -5.83 -12.28
N HIS A 373 25.06 -7.14 -12.18
CA HIS A 373 24.14 -7.77 -11.26
C HIS A 373 24.92 -8.78 -10.41
N ASP A 374 24.86 -8.64 -9.08
CA ASP A 374 25.59 -9.50 -8.13
C ASP A 374 27.09 -9.68 -8.45
N GLY A 375 27.75 -8.60 -8.89
CA GLY A 375 29.18 -8.59 -9.23
C GLY A 375 29.49 -9.06 -10.66
N ARG A 376 28.51 -9.59 -11.38
CA ARG A 376 28.66 -10.15 -12.72
C ARG A 376 28.13 -9.21 -13.81
N PRO A 377 28.77 -9.18 -15.00
CA PRO A 377 28.23 -8.47 -16.14
C PRO A 377 26.88 -9.04 -16.57
N ARG A 378 25.94 -8.14 -16.84
CA ARG A 378 24.62 -8.44 -17.42
C ARG A 378 24.47 -7.65 -18.71
N LEU A 379 24.08 -8.32 -19.79
CA LEU A 379 23.75 -7.69 -21.06
C LEU A 379 22.24 -7.77 -21.28
N THR A 380 21.58 -6.63 -21.38
CA THR A 380 20.22 -6.55 -21.89
C THR A 380 20.27 -6.04 -23.32
N PHE A 381 19.61 -6.74 -24.24
CA PHE A 381 19.61 -6.38 -25.65
C PHE A 381 18.27 -6.65 -26.29
N GLY A 382 18.06 -6.05 -27.47
CA GLY A 382 16.85 -6.28 -28.24
C GLY A 382 16.51 -5.08 -29.11
N THR A 383 15.28 -5.08 -29.59
CA THR A 383 14.84 -4.21 -30.68
C THR A 383 13.51 -3.54 -30.33
N ARG A 384 13.40 -2.28 -30.74
CA ARG A 384 12.13 -1.53 -30.79
C ARG A 384 11.82 -1.20 -32.25
N PHE A 385 10.64 -1.56 -32.72
CA PHE A 385 10.24 -1.38 -34.12
C PHE A 385 9.45 -0.08 -34.30
N ALA A 386 9.74 0.68 -35.35
CA ALA A 386 9.05 1.94 -35.62
C ALA A 386 7.55 1.73 -35.90
N ALA A 387 7.20 0.68 -36.65
CA ALA A 387 5.81 0.37 -37.03
C ALA A 387 4.93 -0.03 -35.83
N ALA A 388 5.52 -0.57 -34.76
CA ALA A 388 4.80 -0.92 -33.54
C ALA A 388 4.52 0.29 -32.61
N HIS A 389 5.05 1.47 -32.93
CA HIS A 389 4.91 2.69 -32.13
C HIS A 389 4.59 3.89 -33.02
N PRO A 390 3.42 3.91 -33.69
CA PRO A 390 3.07 5.01 -34.57
C PRO A 390 2.87 6.32 -33.77
N PRO A 391 3.06 7.51 -34.39
CA PRO A 391 3.10 8.79 -33.65
C PRO A 391 1.81 9.16 -32.91
N ASP A 392 0.69 8.58 -33.32
CA ASP A 392 -0.65 8.71 -32.77
C ASP A 392 -0.95 7.73 -31.62
N GLU A 393 -0.02 6.83 -31.30
CA GLU A 393 -0.15 5.91 -30.17
C GLU A 393 -0.18 6.64 -28.82
N PRO A 394 -1.11 6.29 -27.91
CA PRO A 394 -1.10 6.79 -26.54
C PRO A 394 0.21 6.41 -25.82
N ARG A 395 0.95 7.40 -25.31
CA ARG A 395 2.25 7.24 -24.62
C ARG A 395 3.44 6.93 -25.53
N HIS A 396 3.41 7.39 -26.78
CA HIS A 396 4.56 7.36 -27.68
C HIS A 396 5.85 7.87 -27.00
N VAL A 397 6.88 7.02 -26.98
CA VAL A 397 8.23 7.37 -26.53
C VAL A 397 9.12 7.60 -27.75
N PRO A 398 9.68 8.80 -27.93
CA PRO A 398 10.62 9.09 -29.01
C PRO A 398 11.80 8.10 -29.05
N MET A 399 12.20 7.69 -30.25
CA MET A 399 13.27 6.69 -30.45
C MET A 399 14.60 7.07 -29.79
N ASP A 400 14.93 8.36 -29.73
CA ASP A 400 16.13 8.87 -29.04
C ASP A 400 16.08 8.74 -27.51
N ARG A 401 14.87 8.69 -26.93
CA ARG A 401 14.63 8.52 -25.49
C ARG A 401 14.38 7.06 -25.09
N THR A 402 14.42 6.14 -26.05
CA THR A 402 14.24 4.70 -25.81
C THR A 402 15.32 4.16 -24.87
N ARG A 403 14.89 3.31 -23.93
CA ARG A 403 15.69 2.59 -22.93
C ARG A 403 15.38 1.09 -23.08
N ASP A 404 16.15 0.26 -22.39
CA ASP A 404 15.99 -1.20 -22.39
C ASP A 404 14.56 -1.66 -22.02
N VAL A 405 13.92 -0.98 -21.05
CA VAL A 405 12.52 -1.26 -20.65
C VAL A 405 11.46 -0.90 -21.71
N HIS A 406 11.86 -0.23 -22.79
CA HIS A 406 10.97 0.19 -23.87
C HIS A 406 11.14 -0.66 -25.14
N LEU A 407 11.92 -1.75 -25.09
CA LEU A 407 12.11 -2.66 -26.22
C LEU A 407 10.89 -3.57 -26.40
N ASP A 408 10.57 -3.87 -27.66
CA ASP A 408 9.47 -4.77 -28.02
C ASP A 408 9.89 -6.23 -27.88
N VAL A 409 11.10 -6.51 -28.38
CA VAL A 409 11.83 -7.74 -28.12
C VAL A 409 12.94 -7.42 -27.13
N ARG A 410 12.92 -8.03 -25.94
CA ARG A 410 13.90 -7.75 -24.88
C ARG A 410 14.44 -9.04 -24.27
N LEU A 411 15.75 -9.21 -24.38
CA LEU A 411 16.47 -10.35 -23.82
C LEU A 411 17.50 -9.90 -22.79
N VAL A 412 17.76 -10.78 -21.81
CA VAL A 412 18.76 -10.59 -20.76
C VAL A 412 19.70 -11.79 -20.75
N ASP A 413 21.00 -11.54 -20.89
CA ASP A 413 22.08 -12.52 -20.81
C ASP A 413 22.95 -12.22 -19.59
N ASP A 414 23.05 -13.19 -18.68
CA ASP A 414 23.80 -13.11 -17.43
C ASP A 414 25.12 -13.87 -17.55
N PHE A 415 26.24 -13.16 -17.37
CA PHE A 415 27.56 -13.77 -17.52
C PHE A 415 28.01 -14.41 -16.21
N VAL A 416 28.52 -15.64 -16.28
CA VAL A 416 28.99 -16.37 -15.10
C VAL A 416 30.30 -15.78 -14.55
N THR A 417 31.14 -15.24 -15.43
CA THR A 417 32.47 -14.71 -15.09
C THR A 417 32.40 -13.25 -14.65
N GLU A 418 33.05 -12.91 -13.54
CA GLU A 418 33.08 -11.54 -13.01
C GLU A 418 34.16 -10.66 -13.68
N GLY A 419 34.01 -9.34 -13.52
CA GLY A 419 35.06 -8.38 -13.85
C GLY A 419 35.44 -8.32 -15.33
N ARG A 420 36.75 -8.20 -15.60
CA ARG A 420 37.28 -7.97 -16.95
C ARG A 420 37.01 -9.14 -17.90
N ASP A 421 37.19 -10.37 -17.42
CA ASP A 421 37.04 -11.57 -18.27
C ASP A 421 35.58 -11.78 -18.66
N GLY A 422 34.63 -11.47 -17.77
CA GLY A 422 33.21 -11.43 -18.11
C GLY A 422 32.87 -10.36 -19.16
N LEU A 423 33.52 -9.20 -19.12
CA LEU A 423 33.33 -8.15 -20.14
C LEU A 423 33.98 -8.50 -21.49
N LEU A 424 35.08 -9.27 -21.50
CA LEU A 424 35.66 -9.81 -22.73
C LEU A 424 34.73 -10.86 -23.36
N ALA A 425 34.25 -11.81 -22.56
CA ALA A 425 33.26 -12.79 -23.01
C ALA A 425 31.97 -12.11 -23.51
N MET A 426 31.57 -10.99 -22.90
CA MET A 426 30.46 -10.17 -23.39
C MET A 426 30.74 -9.53 -24.74
N ALA A 427 31.97 -9.04 -24.97
CA ALA A 427 32.34 -8.49 -26.26
C ALA A 427 32.29 -9.58 -27.36
N ASP A 428 32.80 -10.78 -27.09
CA ASP A 428 32.72 -11.93 -28.00
C ASP A 428 31.26 -12.31 -28.26
N ARG A 429 30.44 -12.40 -27.20
CA ARG A 429 29.00 -12.68 -27.28
C ARG A 429 28.25 -11.64 -28.11
N VAL A 430 28.64 -10.36 -28.02
CA VAL A 430 28.05 -9.30 -28.84
C VAL A 430 28.27 -9.59 -30.34
N THR A 431 29.49 -9.97 -30.72
CA THR A 431 29.85 -10.27 -32.11
C THR A 431 29.23 -11.55 -32.62
N GLU A 432 29.37 -12.64 -31.87
CA GLU A 432 29.07 -13.99 -32.35
C GLU A 432 27.57 -14.31 -32.32
N VAL A 433 26.81 -13.66 -31.44
CA VAL A 433 25.44 -14.06 -31.14
C VAL A 433 24.47 -12.90 -31.16
N VAL A 434 24.75 -11.82 -30.43
CA VAL A 434 23.78 -10.72 -30.27
C VAL A 434 23.58 -9.96 -31.57
N VAL A 435 24.66 -9.58 -32.26
CA VAL A 435 24.56 -8.85 -33.54
C VAL A 435 23.84 -9.69 -34.61
N PRO A 436 24.21 -10.96 -34.87
CA PRO A 436 23.46 -11.81 -35.80
C PRO A 436 21.98 -11.92 -35.46
N PHE A 437 21.65 -12.10 -34.18
CA PHE A 437 20.25 -12.16 -33.74
C PHE A 437 19.49 -10.85 -34.02
N LEU A 438 20.08 -9.70 -33.71
CA LEU A 438 19.46 -8.39 -33.97
C LEU A 438 19.36 -8.07 -35.47
N ASP A 439 20.27 -8.62 -36.28
CA ASP A 439 20.21 -8.54 -37.73
C ASP A 439 19.05 -9.39 -38.28
N ASP A 440 18.87 -10.61 -37.75
CA ASP A 440 17.76 -11.51 -38.08
C ASP A 440 16.39 -10.89 -37.74
N LEU A 441 16.30 -10.11 -36.65
CA LEU A 441 15.09 -9.35 -36.31
C LEU A 441 14.77 -8.23 -37.31
N GLY A 442 15.59 -8.00 -38.33
CA GLY A 442 15.21 -7.19 -39.49
C GLY A 442 14.26 -7.89 -40.47
N SER A 443 14.00 -9.18 -40.28
CA SER A 443 13.12 -9.98 -41.11
C SER A 443 11.78 -10.18 -40.43
N TYR A 444 10.70 -9.62 -41.01
CA TYR A 444 9.35 -9.79 -40.49
C TYR A 444 8.97 -11.26 -40.20
N PRO A 445 9.23 -12.24 -41.09
CA PRO A 445 8.99 -13.65 -40.79
C PRO A 445 9.68 -14.16 -39.52
N VAL A 446 10.90 -13.69 -39.24
CA VAL A 446 11.67 -14.07 -38.05
C VAL A 446 11.11 -13.41 -36.80
N VAL A 447 10.78 -12.13 -36.86
CA VAL A 447 10.13 -11.41 -35.75
C VAL A 447 8.78 -12.02 -35.41
N ARG A 448 7.98 -12.36 -36.43
CA ARG A 448 6.69 -13.04 -36.28
C ARG A 448 6.85 -14.37 -35.55
N ASP A 449 7.77 -15.22 -36.03
CA ASP A 449 8.07 -16.51 -35.39
C ASP A 449 8.51 -16.32 -33.93
N HIS A 450 9.38 -15.34 -33.67
CA HIS A 450 9.86 -15.02 -32.34
C HIS A 450 8.74 -14.54 -31.39
N LEU A 451 7.84 -13.66 -31.83
CA LEU A 451 6.74 -13.17 -30.99
C LEU A 451 5.66 -14.23 -30.73
N LEU A 452 5.50 -15.19 -31.64
CA LEU A 452 4.56 -16.31 -31.50
C LEU A 452 5.11 -17.45 -30.65
N HIS A 453 6.40 -17.74 -30.75
CA HIS A 453 6.99 -18.98 -30.22
C HIS A 453 8.17 -18.77 -29.27
N GLY A 454 8.70 -17.55 -29.15
CA GLY A 454 9.84 -17.18 -28.32
C GLY A 454 11.20 -17.30 -29.01
N SER A 455 12.26 -16.88 -28.30
CA SER A 455 13.64 -16.87 -28.82
C SER A 455 14.18 -18.26 -29.24
N ARG A 456 14.88 -18.28 -30.38
CA ARG A 456 15.68 -19.41 -30.89
C ARG A 456 17.14 -19.43 -30.39
N LEU A 457 17.51 -18.50 -29.50
CA LEU A 457 18.87 -18.45 -28.95
C LEU A 457 19.11 -19.64 -28.02
N THR A 458 20.21 -20.36 -28.25
CA THR A 458 20.66 -21.44 -27.35
C THR A 458 21.44 -20.85 -26.17
N GLY A 459 21.01 -21.16 -24.94
CA GLY A 459 21.70 -20.75 -23.69
C GLY A 459 20.74 -20.24 -22.61
N GLU A 460 21.29 -19.77 -21.49
CA GLU A 460 20.56 -19.19 -20.34
C GLU A 460 20.15 -17.71 -20.61
N VAL A 461 19.56 -17.43 -21.78
CA VAL A 461 19.05 -16.09 -22.09
C VAL A 461 17.61 -15.99 -21.61
N LEU A 462 17.33 -15.01 -20.75
CA LEU A 462 15.97 -14.73 -20.29
C LEU A 462 15.27 -13.80 -21.30
N ASP A 463 14.30 -14.35 -22.01
CA ASP A 463 13.38 -13.59 -22.85
C ASP A 463 12.30 -12.94 -21.97
N LEU A 464 12.29 -11.61 -21.94
CA LEU A 464 11.30 -10.82 -21.20
C LEU A 464 10.09 -10.47 -22.07
N THR A 465 10.13 -10.82 -23.35
CA THR A 465 8.98 -10.75 -24.25
C THR A 465 8.25 -12.09 -24.17
N SER A 466 7.24 -12.17 -23.30
CA SER A 466 6.45 -13.40 -23.16
C SER A 466 5.69 -13.70 -24.47
N PRO A 467 5.98 -14.81 -25.17
CA PRO A 467 5.31 -15.15 -26.42
C PRO A 467 3.80 -15.30 -26.19
N GLY A 468 2.99 -14.77 -27.11
CA GLY A 468 1.53 -14.77 -26.98
C GLY A 468 0.98 -13.94 -25.81
N SER A 469 1.80 -13.10 -25.17
CA SER A 469 1.29 -12.12 -24.21
C SER A 469 0.49 -11.02 -24.92
N PRO A 470 -0.45 -10.35 -24.23
CA PRO A 470 -1.21 -9.24 -24.81
C PRO A 470 -0.33 -8.08 -25.33
N GLN A 471 0.88 -7.93 -24.80
CA GLN A 471 1.86 -6.95 -25.28
C GLN A 471 2.52 -7.43 -26.57
N ALA A 472 2.94 -8.71 -26.62
CA ALA A 472 3.49 -9.32 -27.83
C ALA A 472 2.46 -9.33 -28.98
N ASP A 473 1.18 -9.59 -28.67
CA ASP A 473 0.08 -9.55 -29.65
C ASP A 473 -0.14 -8.15 -30.23
N GLY A 474 -0.03 -7.09 -29.41
CA GLY A 474 -0.11 -5.71 -29.87
C GLY A 474 1.01 -5.36 -30.85
N VAL A 475 2.26 -5.69 -30.49
CA VAL A 475 3.44 -5.50 -31.36
C VAL A 475 3.30 -6.32 -32.64
N LEU A 476 2.98 -7.61 -32.53
CA LEU A 476 2.83 -8.52 -33.66
C LEU A 476 1.75 -8.04 -34.63
N GLY A 477 0.59 -7.60 -34.11
CA GLY A 477 -0.51 -7.11 -34.91
C GLY A 477 -0.15 -5.87 -35.73
N LEU A 478 0.56 -4.92 -35.12
CA LEU A 478 1.02 -3.71 -35.83
C LEU A 478 2.10 -3.99 -36.86
N LEU A 479 3.05 -4.88 -36.56
CA LEU A 479 4.07 -5.30 -37.51
C LEU A 479 3.48 -6.08 -38.69
N ALA A 480 2.52 -6.97 -38.42
CA ALA A 480 1.81 -7.71 -39.44
C ALA A 480 0.99 -6.80 -40.36
N LEU A 481 0.36 -5.76 -39.80
CA LEU A 481 -0.37 -4.76 -40.56
C LEU A 481 0.57 -3.97 -41.51
N ASP A 482 1.74 -3.54 -41.03
CA ASP A 482 2.74 -2.87 -41.86
C ASP A 482 3.30 -3.78 -42.97
N ALA A 483 3.56 -5.05 -42.64
CA ALA A 483 4.02 -6.08 -43.56
C ALA A 483 2.93 -6.62 -44.53
N ARG A 484 1.67 -6.19 -44.37
CA ARG A 484 0.50 -6.66 -45.12
C ARG A 484 0.21 -8.17 -44.97
N ASP A 485 0.53 -8.73 -43.81
CA ASP A 485 0.12 -10.08 -43.39
C ASP A 485 -1.24 -9.97 -42.68
N THR A 486 -2.32 -9.95 -43.47
CA THR A 486 -3.68 -9.72 -42.98
C THR A 486 -4.13 -10.78 -41.97
N GLU A 487 -3.81 -12.05 -42.21
CA GLU A 487 -4.21 -13.16 -41.34
C GLU A 487 -3.61 -13.00 -39.94
N THR A 488 -2.30 -12.75 -39.87
CA THR A 488 -1.61 -12.55 -38.59
C THR A 488 -2.05 -11.25 -37.92
N ALA A 489 -2.25 -10.18 -38.69
CA ALA A 489 -2.67 -8.88 -38.17
C ALA A 489 -4.04 -8.97 -37.49
N VAL A 490 -5.04 -9.55 -38.16
CA VAL A 490 -6.39 -9.71 -37.61
C VAL A 490 -6.34 -10.55 -36.33
N ALA A 491 -5.72 -11.73 -36.39
CA ALA A 491 -5.70 -12.64 -35.24
C ALA A 491 -5.03 -12.03 -34.00
N ALA A 492 -3.93 -11.29 -34.17
CA ALA A 492 -3.20 -10.67 -33.06
C ALA A 492 -3.92 -9.41 -32.52
N LEU A 493 -4.46 -8.57 -33.41
CA LEU A 493 -5.19 -7.36 -33.02
C LEU A 493 -6.52 -7.68 -32.31
N GLU A 494 -7.24 -8.74 -32.71
CA GLU A 494 -8.44 -9.21 -32.01
C GLU A 494 -8.15 -9.58 -30.56
N ARG A 495 -7.08 -10.36 -30.31
CA ARG A 495 -6.64 -10.71 -28.95
C ARG A 495 -6.26 -9.48 -28.14
N ARG A 496 -5.57 -8.51 -28.75
CA ARG A 496 -5.21 -7.26 -28.10
C ARG A 496 -6.44 -6.43 -27.71
N VAL A 497 -7.41 -6.29 -28.62
CA VAL A 497 -8.66 -5.57 -28.36
C VAL A 497 -9.41 -6.24 -27.21
N GLY A 498 -9.62 -7.56 -27.26
CA GLY A 498 -10.32 -8.29 -26.20
C GLY A 498 -9.66 -8.10 -24.82
N PHE A 499 -8.33 -8.17 -24.75
CA PHE A 499 -7.61 -7.93 -23.50
C PHE A 499 -7.80 -6.50 -22.94
N VAL A 500 -7.73 -5.47 -23.80
CA VAL A 500 -7.90 -4.08 -23.37
C VAL A 500 -9.34 -3.85 -22.90
N GLU A 501 -10.33 -4.39 -23.62
CA GLU A 501 -11.75 -4.30 -23.25
C GLU A 501 -12.05 -4.95 -21.91
N GLU A 502 -11.52 -6.15 -21.63
CA GLU A 502 -11.70 -6.84 -20.35
C GLU A 502 -11.04 -6.10 -19.18
N ARG A 503 -9.90 -5.44 -19.43
CA ARG A 503 -9.13 -4.77 -18.39
C ARG A 503 -9.70 -3.38 -18.03
N ASP A 504 -10.03 -2.59 -19.04
CA ASP A 504 -10.54 -1.22 -18.89
C ASP A 504 -11.35 -0.83 -20.15
N PRO A 505 -12.68 -0.99 -20.14
CA PRO A 505 -13.55 -0.71 -21.28
C PRO A 505 -13.52 0.75 -21.75
N ASP A 506 -13.11 1.67 -20.87
CA ASP A 506 -13.02 3.11 -21.14
C ASP A 506 -11.59 3.56 -21.48
N ALA A 507 -10.66 2.62 -21.68
CA ALA A 507 -9.27 2.92 -21.97
C ALA A 507 -9.14 3.74 -23.26
N ALA A 508 -8.44 4.88 -23.18
CA ALA A 508 -8.18 5.74 -24.33
C ALA A 508 -7.43 5.01 -25.47
N GLU A 509 -6.68 3.94 -25.16
CA GLU A 509 -6.00 3.11 -26.16
C GLU A 509 -6.93 2.15 -26.92
N LEU A 510 -8.14 1.88 -26.42
CA LEU A 510 -9.06 0.94 -27.06
C LEU A 510 -9.52 1.43 -28.44
N ALA A 511 -9.78 2.73 -28.58
CA ALA A 511 -10.14 3.33 -29.87
C ALA A 511 -9.03 3.15 -30.91
N PHE A 512 -7.76 3.29 -30.50
CA PHE A 512 -6.60 3.07 -31.35
C PHE A 512 -6.50 1.61 -31.82
N TRP A 513 -6.63 0.64 -30.91
CA TRP A 513 -6.56 -0.78 -31.25
C TRP A 513 -7.70 -1.22 -32.18
N ARG A 514 -8.91 -0.73 -31.95
CA ARG A 514 -10.07 -0.98 -32.83
C ARG A 514 -9.89 -0.39 -34.23
N ASP A 515 -9.30 0.80 -34.35
CA ASP A 515 -9.00 1.39 -35.66
C ASP A 515 -7.94 0.56 -36.42
N CYS A 516 -6.89 0.10 -35.73
CA CYS A 516 -5.90 -0.81 -36.32
C CYS A 516 -6.53 -2.11 -36.81
N LEU A 517 -7.42 -2.73 -36.02
CA LEU A 517 -8.14 -3.94 -36.42
C LEU A 517 -9.06 -3.67 -37.63
N ALA A 518 -9.78 -2.54 -37.64
CA ALA A 518 -10.62 -2.14 -38.75
C ALA A 518 -9.80 -1.90 -40.05
N ARG A 519 -8.55 -1.43 -39.94
CA ARG A 519 -7.63 -1.33 -41.08
C ARG A 519 -7.16 -2.69 -41.58
N ALA A 520 -6.91 -3.65 -40.68
CA ALA A 520 -6.53 -5.02 -41.06
C ALA A 520 -7.66 -5.77 -41.78
N LEU A 521 -8.93 -5.47 -41.46
CA LEU A 521 -10.11 -6.11 -42.07
C LEU A 521 -10.53 -5.54 -43.44
N ARG A 522 -9.88 -4.48 -43.92
CA ARG A 522 -10.10 -3.88 -45.24
C ARG A 522 -9.08 -4.39 -46.25
#